data_AF-A0A349B1T0-F1
#
_entry.id   AF-A0A349B1T0-F1
#
_cell.length_a   1.000
_cell.length_b   1.000
_cell.length_c   1.000
_cell.angle_alpha   90.00
_cell.angle_beta   90.00
_cell.angle_gamma   90.00
#
_symmetry.space_group_name_H-M   'P 1'
#
loop_
_entity.id
_entity.type
_entity.pdbx_description
1 polymer ?
#
loop_
_entity_poly.entity_id
_entity_poly.type
_entity_poly.pdbx_seq_one_letter_code
_entity_poly.pdbx_strand_id
1 'polypeptide(L)'
;RSDKPIDLDAYSYLGHNDRLETFIDELALTDINVFVQDWGSLIGLRVAGLNPDLFATIAVGDGALPVIPDGVEPFPPVENPDEPADIPSIFAAMPEQQVPFYDGCELLIGGDGGAGNFGDWIVYAMTAESFHASEVVEAMTWFDLTPEEEAAYDAPFPSRIYMGGPRTFPSLVNEVPGETAEAWEGLMAFDKPFLTLWAANDPGNLGQCATQQNLIDSIPGAEGQPHDRLAEASHFLQDDQGTEIATRLVDWYATLDGSGDETAAGDERVGYELLERMDDGTLRAWISADPMTLEEFEAIEIPDNWFKNQPRESSVDGGEFAASPGADDVVYEEYFGFRWFHSATVVEVGVPVDDEGLLSGALVEKVHEISYAPGSTVIALVSPEGETYVRIGRDAGRATDEATLPTGWAIDEIDVPDGYTTMLPVPTLVIRTDNQDSYQGPVSGL
;
A
#
# COMPACT_ATOMS: atom_id res chain seq x y z
N ARG A 1 4.27 9.89 21.98
CA ARG A 1 4.61 8.92 23.05
C ARG A 1 3.47 8.92 24.06
N SER A 2 2.89 7.76 24.35
CA SER A 2 1.83 7.60 25.36
C SER A 2 2.41 7.23 26.72
N ASP A 3 1.72 7.65 27.78
CA ASP A 3 2.03 7.26 29.16
C ASP A 3 1.66 5.78 29.40
N LYS A 4 2.27 5.16 30.42
CA LYS A 4 2.15 3.73 30.71
C LYS A 4 1.74 3.53 32.18
N PRO A 5 0.44 3.33 32.48
CA PRO A 5 0.00 2.95 33.82
C PRO A 5 0.76 1.72 34.32
N ILE A 6 1.23 1.77 35.56
CA ILE A 6 1.96 0.64 36.18
C ILE A 6 1.02 -0.35 36.87
N ASP A 7 -0.22 0.06 37.11
CA ASP A 7 -1.27 -0.76 37.70
C ASP A 7 -1.93 -1.56 36.56
N LEU A 8 -1.95 -2.88 36.68
CA LEU A 8 -2.50 -3.76 35.65
C LEU A 8 -4.02 -3.57 35.51
N ASP A 9 -4.70 -3.21 36.60
CA ASP A 9 -6.16 -2.95 36.61
C ASP A 9 -6.53 -1.67 35.83
N ALA A 10 -5.55 -0.87 35.40
CA ALA A 10 -5.79 0.30 34.55
C ALA A 10 -6.01 -0.05 33.07
N TYR A 11 -5.79 -1.31 32.69
CA TYR A 11 -5.98 -1.84 31.34
C TYR A 11 -7.25 -2.69 31.31
N SER A 12 -8.18 -2.32 30.45
CA SER A 12 -9.42 -3.05 30.19
C SER A 12 -9.79 -2.91 28.73
N TYR A 13 -10.51 -3.87 28.17
CA TYR A 13 -10.94 -3.85 26.77
C TYR A 13 -11.74 -2.59 26.46
N LEU A 14 -12.78 -2.31 27.25
CA LEU A 14 -13.59 -1.09 27.09
C LEU A 14 -12.78 0.18 27.36
N GLY A 15 -11.86 0.16 28.32
CA GLY A 15 -11.00 1.32 28.56
C GLY A 15 -10.09 1.65 27.38
N HIS A 16 -9.70 0.69 26.56
CA HIS A 16 -8.96 0.95 25.32
C HIS A 16 -9.87 1.50 24.20
N ASN A 17 -11.12 1.04 24.12
CA ASN A 17 -12.13 1.60 23.22
C ASN A 17 -12.40 3.08 23.56
N ASP A 18 -12.68 3.39 24.83
CA ASP A 18 -12.94 4.76 25.30
C ASP A 18 -11.79 5.71 24.96
N ARG A 19 -10.53 5.22 25.00
CA ARG A 19 -9.35 6.01 24.65
C ARG A 19 -9.29 6.31 23.15
N LEU A 20 -9.65 5.35 22.29
CA LEU A 20 -9.72 5.57 20.84
C LEU A 20 -10.83 6.56 20.50
N GLU A 21 -12.01 6.40 21.08
CA GLU A 21 -13.14 7.34 20.91
C GLU A 21 -12.75 8.75 21.38
N THR A 22 -12.15 8.86 22.57
CA THR A 22 -11.65 10.15 23.09
C THR A 22 -10.59 10.75 22.16
N PHE A 23 -9.70 9.94 21.59
CA PHE A 23 -8.68 10.43 20.65
C PHE A 23 -9.31 10.99 19.37
N ILE A 24 -10.31 10.29 18.82
CA ILE A 24 -11.08 10.74 17.65
C ILE A 24 -11.82 12.04 17.95
N ASP A 25 -12.50 12.11 19.10
CA ASP A 25 -13.28 13.28 19.53
C ASP A 25 -12.40 14.51 19.78
N GLU A 26 -11.30 14.36 20.51
CA GLU A 26 -10.39 15.47 20.86
C GLU A 26 -9.68 16.05 19.63
N LEU A 27 -9.42 15.21 18.62
CA LEU A 27 -8.87 15.65 17.33
C LEU A 27 -9.94 16.06 16.33
N ALA A 28 -11.22 15.87 16.67
CA ALA A 28 -12.38 16.09 15.80
C ALA A 28 -12.21 15.42 14.42
N LEU A 29 -11.73 14.17 14.41
CA LEU A 29 -11.52 13.42 13.18
C LEU A 29 -12.87 13.03 12.56
N THR A 30 -12.99 13.23 11.25
CA THR A 30 -14.10 12.75 10.41
C THR A 30 -13.53 12.11 9.16
N ASP A 31 -14.37 11.37 8.43
CA ASP A 31 -13.99 10.76 7.14
C ASP A 31 -12.74 9.88 7.27
N ILE A 32 -12.67 9.09 8.34
CA ILE A 32 -11.49 8.33 8.74
C ILE A 32 -11.31 7.13 7.79
N ASN A 33 -10.12 7.00 7.21
CA ASN A 33 -9.65 5.77 6.57
C ASN A 33 -8.86 4.97 7.62
N VAL A 34 -9.49 3.96 8.22
CA VAL A 34 -8.86 3.20 9.30
C VAL A 34 -8.21 1.93 8.76
N PHE A 35 -6.95 1.67 9.13
CA PHE A 35 -6.32 0.36 8.99
C PHE A 35 -6.14 -0.26 10.38
N VAL A 36 -6.57 -1.50 10.57
CA VAL A 36 -6.53 -2.20 11.86
C VAL A 36 -5.94 -3.61 11.74
N GLN A 37 -5.24 -4.04 12.78
CA GLN A 37 -4.62 -5.37 12.89
C GLN A 37 -4.56 -5.83 14.35
N ASP A 38 -4.59 -7.15 14.59
CA ASP A 38 -4.56 -7.77 15.93
C ASP A 38 -5.52 -7.08 16.92
N TRP A 39 -5.08 -6.66 18.11
CA TRP A 39 -5.89 -5.93 19.08
C TRP A 39 -6.39 -4.58 18.58
N GLY A 40 -5.67 -3.96 17.64
CA GLY A 40 -6.14 -2.80 16.91
C GLY A 40 -7.44 -3.09 16.16
N SER A 41 -7.66 -4.32 15.69
CA SER A 41 -8.92 -4.73 15.08
C SER A 41 -10.04 -4.92 16.10
N LEU A 42 -9.78 -5.58 17.23
CA LEU A 42 -10.76 -5.77 18.30
C LEU A 42 -11.28 -4.44 18.86
N ILE A 43 -10.41 -3.43 18.95
CA ILE A 43 -10.76 -2.09 19.43
C ILE A 43 -11.36 -1.26 18.28
N GLY A 44 -10.63 -1.16 17.16
CA GLY A 44 -10.99 -0.28 16.05
C GLY A 44 -12.27 -0.69 15.34
N LEU A 45 -12.48 -1.99 15.10
CA LEU A 45 -13.73 -2.47 14.49
C LEU A 45 -14.92 -2.30 15.43
N ARG A 46 -14.71 -2.41 16.75
CA ARG A 46 -15.79 -2.11 17.71
C ARG A 46 -16.19 -0.65 17.64
N VAL A 47 -15.23 0.26 17.71
CA VAL A 47 -15.49 1.71 17.60
C VAL A 47 -16.12 2.07 16.25
N ALA A 48 -15.63 1.50 15.15
CA ALA A 48 -16.18 1.72 13.81
C ALA A 48 -17.60 1.18 13.66
N GLY A 49 -17.89 -0.01 14.20
CA GLY A 49 -19.22 -0.59 14.19
C GLY A 49 -20.24 0.24 14.99
N LEU A 50 -19.83 0.84 16.12
CA LEU A 50 -20.72 1.71 16.91
C LEU A 50 -20.86 3.12 16.34
N ASN A 51 -19.87 3.59 15.58
CA ASN A 51 -19.82 4.96 15.06
C ASN A 51 -19.54 4.98 13.54
N PRO A 52 -20.35 4.29 12.72
CA PRO A 52 -20.01 4.06 11.31
C PRO A 52 -19.88 5.35 10.50
N ASP A 53 -20.62 6.40 10.86
CA ASP A 53 -20.58 7.69 10.17
C ASP A 53 -19.21 8.39 10.21
N LEU A 54 -18.35 8.07 11.19
CA LEU A 54 -17.02 8.68 11.32
C LEU A 54 -16.00 8.12 10.32
N PHE A 55 -16.24 6.94 9.74
CA PHE A 55 -15.25 6.21 8.95
C PHE A 55 -15.60 6.24 7.47
N ALA A 56 -14.75 6.83 6.63
CA ALA A 56 -14.93 6.79 5.18
C ALA A 56 -14.67 5.38 4.63
N THR A 57 -13.64 4.71 5.14
CA THR A 57 -13.28 3.34 4.75
C THR A 57 -12.75 2.56 5.95
N ILE A 58 -12.80 1.23 5.85
CA ILE A 58 -12.20 0.32 6.83
C ILE A 58 -11.33 -0.69 6.09
N ALA A 59 -10.06 -0.80 6.49
CA ALA A 59 -9.15 -1.84 6.03
C ALA A 59 -8.68 -2.70 7.22
N VAL A 60 -8.64 -4.01 7.04
CA VAL A 60 -8.24 -4.97 8.07
C VAL A 60 -7.11 -5.86 7.56
N GLY A 61 -6.05 -6.00 8.34
CA GLY A 61 -5.09 -7.09 8.20
C GLY A 61 -5.05 -7.92 9.46
N ASP A 62 -5.06 -9.24 9.33
CA ASP A 62 -4.95 -10.20 10.44
C ASP A 62 -5.70 -9.77 11.70
N GLY A 63 -7.00 -9.57 11.56
CA GLY A 63 -7.84 -8.97 12.59
C GLY A 63 -9.27 -9.52 12.60
N ALA A 64 -9.99 -9.39 13.72
CA ALA A 64 -11.37 -9.86 13.79
C ALA A 64 -12.15 -9.14 14.90
N LEU A 65 -13.48 -9.17 14.78
CA LEU A 65 -14.39 -8.77 15.84
C LEU A 65 -15.35 -9.93 16.17
N PRO A 66 -14.90 -10.94 16.95
CA PRO A 66 -15.73 -12.10 17.25
C PRO A 66 -16.91 -11.73 18.14
N VAL A 67 -18.10 -12.23 17.82
CA VAL A 67 -19.28 -12.12 18.67
C VAL A 67 -19.32 -13.30 19.64
N ILE A 68 -18.95 -13.04 20.89
CA ILE A 68 -18.92 -14.04 21.95
C ILE A 68 -20.03 -13.70 22.97
N PRO A 69 -20.92 -14.64 23.32
CA PRO A 69 -21.99 -14.39 24.30
C PRO A 69 -21.45 -13.99 25.67
N ASP A 70 -22.18 -13.10 26.35
CA ASP A 70 -21.92 -12.75 27.75
C ASP A 70 -21.88 -13.99 28.66
N GLY A 71 -20.99 -13.98 29.66
CA GLY A 71 -20.78 -15.06 30.60
C GLY A 71 -19.95 -16.24 30.09
N VAL A 72 -19.44 -16.18 28.85
CA VAL A 72 -18.40 -17.11 28.38
C VAL A 72 -17.05 -16.66 28.92
N GLU A 73 -16.26 -17.60 29.45
CA GLU A 73 -14.86 -17.37 29.86
C GLU A 73 -13.95 -18.12 28.87
N PRO A 74 -13.33 -17.42 27.91
CA PRO A 74 -12.48 -18.04 26.89
C PRO A 74 -11.25 -18.76 27.48
N PHE A 75 -10.59 -18.13 28.46
CA PHE A 75 -9.39 -18.67 29.11
C PHE A 75 -9.47 -18.48 30.64
N PRO A 76 -8.89 -19.40 31.43
CA PRO A 76 -8.85 -19.24 32.87
C PRO A 76 -8.05 -17.99 33.27
N PRO A 77 -8.41 -17.32 34.38
CA PRO A 77 -7.66 -16.17 34.87
C PRO A 77 -6.26 -16.59 35.33
N VAL A 78 -5.28 -15.71 35.13
CA VAL A 78 -3.90 -15.92 35.60
C VAL A 78 -3.82 -15.72 37.10
N GLU A 79 -3.29 -16.72 37.82
CA GLU A 79 -3.05 -16.61 39.25
C GLU A 79 -1.82 -15.72 39.53
N ASN A 80 -1.96 -14.78 40.48
CA ASN A 80 -0.89 -13.86 40.90
C ASN A 80 -0.19 -13.13 39.74
N PRO A 81 -0.94 -12.34 38.93
CA PRO A 81 -0.41 -11.74 37.70
C PRO A 81 0.77 -10.79 37.91
N ASP A 82 0.98 -10.28 39.13
CA ASP A 82 2.11 -9.42 39.48
C ASP A 82 3.37 -10.17 39.95
N GLU A 83 3.28 -11.46 40.23
CA GLU A 83 4.43 -12.27 40.64
C GLU A 83 5.17 -12.79 39.40
N PRO A 84 6.41 -12.32 39.13
CA PRO A 84 7.17 -12.83 38.00
C PRO A 84 7.52 -14.31 38.18
N ALA A 85 7.50 -15.04 37.07
CA ALA A 85 7.80 -16.46 37.00
C ALA A 85 8.96 -16.72 36.03
N ASP A 86 9.82 -17.67 36.40
CA ASP A 86 10.91 -18.17 35.55
C ASP A 86 10.33 -19.15 34.52
N ILE A 87 9.75 -18.59 33.46
CA ILE A 87 9.14 -19.31 32.34
C ILE A 87 10.06 -19.08 31.13
N PRO A 88 10.55 -20.14 30.45
CA PRO A 88 11.30 -19.96 29.22
C PRO A 88 10.38 -19.37 28.14
N SER A 89 10.97 -18.65 27.19
CA SER A 89 10.18 -18.16 26.07
C SER A 89 9.49 -19.29 25.33
N ILE A 90 8.20 -19.08 25.08
CA ILE A 90 7.37 -19.95 24.24
C ILE A 90 7.71 -19.79 22.75
N PHE A 91 8.39 -18.70 22.38
CA PHE A 91 8.82 -18.38 21.03
C PHE A 91 10.24 -18.88 20.70
N ALA A 92 11.01 -19.35 21.69
CA ALA A 92 12.42 -19.74 21.50
C ALA A 92 12.67 -20.86 20.48
N ALA A 93 11.63 -21.57 20.04
CA ALA A 93 11.71 -22.60 19.01
C ALA A 93 11.39 -22.08 17.60
N MET A 94 10.93 -20.83 17.48
CA MET A 94 10.63 -20.17 16.21
C MET A 94 11.95 -19.74 15.57
N PRO A 95 12.18 -20.06 14.28
CA PRO A 95 13.34 -19.55 13.55
C PRO A 95 13.15 -18.05 13.24
N GLU A 96 14.26 -17.31 13.17
CA GLU A 96 14.28 -15.87 12.85
C GLU A 96 13.56 -15.58 11.52
N GLN A 97 13.99 -16.24 10.44
CA GLN A 97 13.19 -16.36 9.23
C GLN A 97 12.13 -17.44 9.41
N GLN A 98 10.85 -17.06 9.39
CA GLN A 98 9.78 -18.03 9.49
C GLN A 98 9.77 -19.01 8.32
N VAL A 99 9.28 -20.21 8.63
CA VAL A 99 8.95 -21.22 7.64
C VAL A 99 7.48 -21.09 7.24
N PRO A 100 7.10 -21.59 6.04
CA PRO A 100 5.69 -21.67 5.69
C PRO A 100 4.89 -22.51 6.70
N PHE A 101 3.92 -21.88 7.35
CA PHE A 101 2.90 -22.50 8.19
C PHE A 101 1.67 -22.90 7.38
N TYR A 102 1.49 -22.33 6.18
CA TYR A 102 0.36 -22.64 5.29
C TYR A 102 0.82 -23.03 3.87
N ASP A 103 0.00 -23.86 3.21
CA ASP A 103 -0.04 -24.03 1.75
C ASP A 103 -1.43 -23.60 1.27
N GLY A 104 -1.52 -22.36 0.77
CA GLY A 104 -2.80 -21.70 0.52
C GLY A 104 -3.60 -21.53 1.82
N CYS A 105 -4.73 -22.22 1.94
CA CYS A 105 -5.57 -22.21 3.14
C CYS A 105 -5.39 -23.44 4.04
N GLU A 106 -4.46 -24.35 3.71
CA GLU A 106 -4.18 -25.55 4.51
C GLU A 106 -3.04 -25.26 5.50
N LEU A 107 -3.33 -25.38 6.80
CA LEU A 107 -2.33 -25.25 7.86
C LEU A 107 -1.41 -26.48 7.89
N LEU A 108 -0.14 -26.28 7.56
CA LEU A 108 0.91 -27.31 7.51
C LEU A 108 1.44 -27.68 8.90
N ILE A 109 1.56 -26.69 9.78
CA ILE A 109 2.07 -26.85 11.14
C ILE A 109 1.01 -26.33 12.10
N GLY A 110 0.30 -27.26 12.76
CA GLY A 110 -0.81 -26.94 13.66
C GLY A 110 -0.36 -26.33 14.99
N GLY A 111 -1.08 -25.31 15.45
CA GLY A 111 -0.88 -24.63 16.73
C GLY A 111 0.21 -23.56 16.67
N ASP A 112 -0.19 -22.30 16.55
CA ASP A 112 0.55 -21.08 16.88
C ASP A 112 2.03 -21.07 16.44
N GLY A 113 2.39 -21.80 15.38
CA GLY A 113 3.75 -21.96 14.85
C GLY A 113 4.72 -22.73 15.77
N GLY A 114 4.29 -23.15 16.97
CA GLY A 114 5.16 -23.68 18.02
C GLY A 114 5.10 -22.88 19.33
N ALA A 115 4.40 -21.75 19.37
CA ALA A 115 4.30 -20.84 20.52
C ALA A 115 3.42 -21.33 21.70
N GLY A 116 2.98 -22.59 21.72
CA GLY A 116 1.95 -23.06 22.66
C GLY A 116 0.56 -22.61 22.21
N ASN A 117 -0.50 -22.77 23.01
CA ASN A 117 -1.82 -22.21 22.66
C ASN A 117 -1.95 -20.76 23.18
N PHE A 118 -2.92 -19.97 22.70
CA PHE A 118 -3.13 -18.59 23.16
C PHE A 118 -3.22 -18.40 24.70
N GLY A 119 -3.66 -19.41 25.46
CA GLY A 119 -3.61 -19.38 26.93
C GLY A 119 -2.20 -19.42 27.52
N ASP A 120 -1.27 -20.11 26.85
CA ASP A 120 0.16 -20.10 27.21
C ASP A 120 0.77 -18.71 26.95
N TRP A 121 0.37 -18.06 25.85
CA TRP A 121 0.71 -16.66 25.56
C TRP A 121 0.20 -15.70 26.64
N ILE A 122 -1.04 -15.85 27.10
CA ILE A 122 -1.59 -15.06 28.22
C ILE A 122 -0.71 -15.18 29.48
N VAL A 123 -0.38 -16.42 29.88
CA VAL A 123 0.42 -16.66 31.09
C VAL A 123 1.84 -16.13 30.93
N TYR A 124 2.47 -16.39 29.78
CA TYR A 124 3.83 -15.94 29.47
C TYR A 124 3.91 -14.40 29.48
N ALA A 125 3.05 -13.71 28.73
CA ALA A 125 3.01 -12.25 28.71
C ALA A 125 2.79 -11.67 30.11
N MET A 126 1.84 -12.20 30.89
CA MET A 126 1.55 -11.65 32.22
C MET A 126 2.68 -11.87 33.23
N THR A 127 3.31 -13.04 33.23
CA THR A 127 4.14 -13.51 34.37
C THR A 127 5.61 -13.74 34.03
N ALA A 128 6.00 -14.04 32.80
CA ALA A 128 7.38 -14.41 32.50
C ALA A 128 8.36 -13.26 32.82
N GLU A 129 9.47 -13.61 33.49
CA GLU A 129 10.60 -12.69 33.66
C GLU A 129 11.35 -12.44 32.35
N SER A 130 11.27 -13.39 31.42
CA SER A 130 11.93 -13.39 30.11
C SER A 130 11.16 -12.62 29.04
N PHE A 131 9.97 -12.09 29.33
CA PHE A 131 9.14 -11.45 28.31
C PHE A 131 9.77 -10.16 27.77
N HIS A 132 10.06 -10.16 26.47
CA HIS A 132 10.48 -9.01 25.67
C HIS A 132 9.49 -8.78 24.53
N ALA A 133 9.29 -7.53 24.12
CA ALA A 133 8.32 -7.22 23.08
C ALA A 133 8.86 -7.65 21.71
N SER A 134 10.14 -7.37 21.45
CA SER A 134 10.87 -7.75 20.24
C SER A 134 10.76 -9.23 19.92
N GLU A 135 10.93 -10.10 20.93
CA GLU A 135 10.86 -11.55 20.77
C GLU A 135 9.52 -12.04 20.19
N VAL A 136 8.42 -11.39 20.55
CA VAL A 136 7.11 -11.75 20.01
C VAL A 136 6.97 -11.29 18.57
N VAL A 137 7.44 -10.08 18.26
CA VAL A 137 7.38 -9.54 16.91
C VAL A 137 8.24 -10.38 15.97
N GLU A 138 9.50 -10.60 16.33
CA GLU A 138 10.44 -11.47 15.59
C GLU A 138 9.84 -12.83 15.31
N ALA A 139 9.30 -13.49 16.33
CA ALA A 139 8.74 -14.82 16.18
C ALA A 139 7.49 -14.88 15.30
N MET A 140 6.84 -13.75 15.03
CA MET A 140 5.54 -13.65 14.37
C MET A 140 5.58 -12.75 13.11
N THR A 141 6.78 -12.44 12.63
CA THR A 141 7.09 -11.79 11.35
C THR A 141 7.65 -12.86 10.41
N TRP A 142 7.43 -12.75 9.10
CA TRP A 142 7.98 -13.66 8.11
C TRP A 142 9.48 -13.50 7.97
N PHE A 143 9.95 -12.26 7.81
CA PHE A 143 11.37 -11.91 7.69
C PHE A 143 12.03 -11.71 9.07
N ASP A 144 13.30 -12.12 9.15
CA ASP A 144 14.19 -11.85 10.31
C ASP A 144 14.33 -10.33 10.52
N LEU A 145 14.01 -9.86 11.73
CA LEU A 145 14.18 -8.46 12.09
C LEU A 145 15.65 -8.14 12.33
N THR A 146 16.06 -6.95 11.91
CA THR A 146 17.38 -6.45 12.27
C THR A 146 17.48 -6.19 13.78
N PRO A 147 18.69 -6.27 14.37
CA PRO A 147 18.89 -5.93 15.79
C PRO A 147 18.42 -4.51 16.14
N GLU A 148 18.46 -3.59 15.19
CA GLU A 148 17.93 -2.23 15.35
C GLU A 148 16.39 -2.18 15.43
N GLU A 149 15.69 -3.02 14.66
CA GLU A 149 14.23 -3.16 14.69
C GLU A 149 13.77 -3.80 16.00
N GLU A 150 14.40 -4.90 16.42
CA GLU A 150 14.17 -5.52 17.73
C GLU A 150 14.34 -4.50 18.87
N ALA A 151 15.46 -3.75 18.84
CA ALA A 151 15.73 -2.73 19.84
C ALA A 151 14.67 -1.60 19.83
N ALA A 152 14.06 -1.31 18.68
CA ALA A 152 12.98 -0.33 18.58
C ALA A 152 11.71 -0.80 19.29
N TYR A 153 11.36 -2.10 19.20
CA TYR A 153 10.23 -2.69 19.92
C TYR A 153 10.43 -2.75 21.43
N ASP A 154 11.66 -2.95 21.89
CA ASP A 154 11.98 -2.97 23.33
C ASP A 154 12.19 -1.57 23.93
N ALA A 155 12.55 -0.58 23.12
CA ALA A 155 12.84 0.79 23.57
C ALA A 155 11.75 1.43 24.47
N PRO A 156 10.43 1.20 24.27
CA PRO A 156 9.39 1.72 25.14
C PRO A 156 9.39 1.14 26.56
N PHE A 157 10.11 0.03 26.79
CA PHE A 157 10.04 -0.82 27.98
C PHE A 157 11.41 -1.02 28.65
N PRO A 158 12.03 0.04 29.22
CA PRO A 158 13.36 -0.07 29.84
C PRO A 158 13.38 -0.95 31.10
N SER A 159 12.22 -1.37 31.60
CA SER A 159 12.05 -2.38 32.65
C SER A 159 10.62 -2.90 32.67
N ARG A 160 10.42 -4.08 33.26
CA ARG A 160 9.13 -4.79 33.36
C ARG A 160 7.97 -3.96 33.90
N ILE A 161 8.22 -3.00 34.80
CA ILE A 161 7.15 -2.14 35.34
C ILE A 161 6.48 -1.26 34.26
N TYR A 162 7.17 -1.00 33.14
CA TYR A 162 6.60 -0.28 32.00
C TYR A 162 5.85 -1.21 31.03
N MET A 163 5.90 -2.53 31.24
CA MET A 163 5.24 -3.50 30.38
C MET A 163 3.80 -3.78 30.83
N GLY A 164 3.19 -2.96 31.68
CA GLY A 164 1.81 -3.17 32.16
C GLY A 164 0.85 -3.54 31.03
N GLY A 165 0.79 -2.71 29.98
CA GLY A 165 -0.04 -2.93 28.81
C GLY A 165 0.28 -4.22 28.04
N PRO A 166 1.51 -4.41 27.50
CA PRO A 166 1.87 -5.64 26.81
C PRO A 166 1.64 -6.91 27.62
N ARG A 167 1.84 -6.85 28.93
CA ARG A 167 1.61 -7.99 29.83
C ARG A 167 0.13 -8.32 29.97
N THR A 168 -0.74 -7.32 30.05
CA THR A 168 -2.19 -7.52 30.27
C THR A 168 -2.95 -7.76 28.98
N PHE A 169 -2.52 -7.19 27.85
CA PHE A 169 -3.30 -7.16 26.62
C PHE A 169 -3.86 -8.53 26.21
N PRO A 170 -3.07 -9.62 26.20
CA PRO A 170 -3.58 -10.94 25.83
C PRO A 170 -4.72 -11.42 26.74
N SER A 171 -4.66 -11.14 28.04
CA SER A 171 -5.69 -11.59 28.99
C SER A 171 -7.00 -10.83 28.87
N LEU A 172 -6.99 -9.64 28.25
CA LEU A 172 -8.20 -8.85 27.99
C LEU A 172 -9.17 -9.55 27.03
N VAL A 173 -8.76 -10.64 26.36
CA VAL A 173 -9.67 -11.45 25.54
C VAL A 173 -10.85 -11.99 26.37
N ASN A 174 -10.65 -12.14 27.68
CA ASN A 174 -11.69 -12.55 28.62
C ASN A 174 -12.73 -11.46 28.91
N GLU A 175 -12.47 -10.21 28.53
CA GLU A 175 -13.42 -9.09 28.64
C GLU A 175 -14.20 -8.82 27.35
N VAL A 176 -13.85 -9.46 26.24
CA VAL A 176 -14.55 -9.34 24.94
C VAL A 176 -15.97 -9.95 24.95
N PRO A 177 -16.25 -11.08 25.64
CA PRO A 177 -17.60 -11.65 25.70
C PRO A 177 -18.66 -10.66 26.17
N GLY A 178 -19.74 -10.53 25.41
CA GLY A 178 -20.83 -9.59 25.68
C GLY A 178 -20.64 -8.17 25.12
N GLU A 179 -19.43 -7.81 24.68
CA GLU A 179 -19.10 -6.41 24.36
C GLU A 179 -19.09 -6.07 22.86
N THR A 180 -19.17 -7.06 21.97
CA THR A 180 -18.94 -6.89 20.52
C THR A 180 -20.19 -7.02 19.65
N ALA A 181 -21.29 -7.53 20.19
CA ALA A 181 -22.48 -7.86 19.39
C ALA A 181 -23.10 -6.64 18.70
N GLU A 182 -23.26 -5.53 19.41
CA GLU A 182 -23.84 -4.29 18.85
C GLU A 182 -22.94 -3.69 17.75
N ALA A 183 -21.63 -3.66 17.98
CA ALA A 183 -20.69 -3.19 16.98
C ALA A 183 -20.66 -4.09 15.73
N TRP A 184 -20.76 -5.41 15.92
CA TRP A 184 -20.86 -6.35 14.81
C TRP A 184 -22.13 -6.14 13.97
N GLU A 185 -23.27 -5.85 14.61
CA GLU A 185 -24.49 -5.44 13.89
C GLU A 185 -24.28 -4.16 13.06
N GLY A 186 -23.54 -3.19 13.61
CA GLY A 186 -23.15 -1.99 12.87
C GLY A 186 -22.25 -2.29 11.67
N LEU A 187 -21.26 -3.18 11.80
CA LEU A 187 -20.40 -3.61 10.69
C LEU A 187 -21.19 -4.37 9.62
N MET A 188 -22.16 -5.22 9.99
CA MET A 188 -23.05 -5.88 9.02
C MET A 188 -23.98 -4.90 8.28
N ALA A 189 -24.10 -3.67 8.77
CA ALA A 189 -24.82 -2.58 8.10
C ALA A 189 -23.87 -1.58 7.38
N PHE A 190 -22.55 -1.77 7.48
CA PHE A 190 -21.55 -0.89 6.86
C PHE A 190 -21.48 -1.15 5.35
N ASP A 191 -21.95 -0.19 4.57
CA ASP A 191 -22.03 -0.24 3.10
C ASP A 191 -20.95 0.59 2.39
N LYS A 192 -20.14 1.32 3.15
CA LYS A 192 -18.94 2.02 2.68
C LYS A 192 -17.78 1.05 2.44
N PRO A 193 -16.76 1.43 1.65
CA PRO A 193 -15.70 0.52 1.24
C PRO A 193 -14.99 -0.16 2.42
N PHE A 194 -14.91 -1.49 2.35
CA PHE A 194 -14.30 -2.34 3.37
C PHE A 194 -13.28 -3.30 2.72
N LEU A 195 -12.00 -3.20 3.06
CA LEU A 195 -10.93 -4.00 2.46
C LEU A 195 -10.30 -4.95 3.49
N THR A 196 -9.82 -6.11 3.01
CA THR A 196 -8.99 -7.00 3.82
C THR A 196 -7.68 -7.28 3.09
N LEU A 197 -6.55 -6.98 3.71
CA LEU A 197 -5.21 -7.33 3.24
C LEU A 197 -4.58 -8.23 4.29
N TRP A 198 -4.45 -9.51 4.00
CA TRP A 198 -4.12 -10.54 4.99
C TRP A 198 -2.70 -11.05 4.84
N ALA A 199 -2.10 -11.59 5.89
CA ALA A 199 -0.92 -12.42 5.73
C ALA A 199 -1.29 -13.86 5.31
N ALA A 200 -0.48 -14.46 4.45
CA ALA A 200 -0.62 -15.86 4.08
C ALA A 200 -0.03 -16.82 5.14
N ASN A 201 0.79 -16.31 6.07
CA ASN A 201 1.57 -17.14 6.98
C ASN A 201 1.29 -16.94 8.48
N ASP A 202 0.30 -16.17 8.92
CA ASP A 202 0.00 -16.05 10.36
C ASP A 202 -0.46 -17.40 10.94
N PRO A 203 0.31 -18.03 11.85
CA PRO A 203 -0.01 -19.36 12.38
C PRO A 203 -1.19 -19.39 13.36
N GLY A 204 -1.70 -18.23 13.79
CA GLY A 204 -2.82 -18.09 14.70
C GLY A 204 -4.19 -18.23 14.01
N ASN A 205 -5.25 -18.00 14.79
CA ASN A 205 -6.61 -17.99 14.26
C ASN A 205 -6.86 -16.83 13.28
N LEU A 206 -6.12 -15.73 13.44
CA LEU A 206 -6.26 -14.55 12.60
C LEU A 206 -5.78 -14.85 11.19
N GLY A 207 -4.69 -15.57 10.99
CA GLY A 207 -4.22 -16.04 9.68
C GLY A 207 -5.11 -17.03 8.93
N GLN A 208 -6.23 -17.53 9.47
CA GLN A 208 -7.06 -18.47 8.73
C GLN A 208 -7.86 -17.79 7.60
N CYS A 209 -7.93 -18.43 6.42
CA CYS A 209 -8.78 -17.96 5.33
C CYS A 209 -10.25 -17.79 5.73
N ALA A 210 -10.76 -18.67 6.62
CA ALA A 210 -12.13 -18.58 7.11
C ALA A 210 -12.39 -17.31 7.92
N THR A 211 -11.39 -16.80 8.65
CA THR A 211 -11.50 -15.57 9.43
C THR A 211 -11.65 -14.36 8.52
N GLN A 212 -10.78 -14.26 7.50
CA GLN A 212 -10.88 -13.22 6.47
C GLN A 212 -12.21 -13.32 5.71
N GLN A 213 -12.57 -14.52 5.24
CA GLN A 213 -13.79 -14.73 4.45
C GLN A 213 -15.05 -14.37 5.25
N ASN A 214 -15.08 -14.60 6.56
CA ASN A 214 -16.20 -14.22 7.39
C ASN A 214 -16.44 -12.71 7.41
N LEU A 215 -15.38 -11.88 7.37
CA LEU A 215 -15.52 -10.43 7.23
C LEU A 215 -16.08 -10.06 5.85
N ILE A 216 -15.50 -10.62 4.78
CA ILE A 216 -15.91 -10.38 3.38
C ILE A 216 -17.38 -10.74 3.16
N ASP A 217 -17.82 -11.89 3.67
CA ASP A 217 -19.19 -12.39 3.47
C ASP A 217 -20.23 -11.62 4.31
N SER A 218 -19.82 -11.03 5.43
CA SER A 218 -20.75 -10.44 6.41
C SER A 218 -20.94 -8.93 6.25
N ILE A 219 -19.96 -8.24 5.65
CA ILE A 219 -19.93 -6.77 5.61
C ILE A 219 -20.24 -6.31 4.18
N PRO A 220 -21.38 -5.63 3.92
CA PRO A 220 -21.79 -5.25 2.57
C PRO A 220 -20.73 -4.43 1.80
N GLY A 221 -20.04 -3.53 2.50
CA GLY A 221 -18.97 -2.71 1.96
C GLY A 221 -17.76 -3.46 1.40
N ALA A 222 -17.64 -4.75 1.68
CA ALA A 222 -16.59 -5.61 1.15
C ALA A 222 -16.88 -6.10 -0.27
N GLU A 223 -18.13 -6.05 -0.73
CA GLU A 223 -18.46 -6.56 -2.06
C GLU A 223 -17.67 -5.83 -3.17
N GLY A 224 -16.94 -6.60 -3.98
CA GLY A 224 -16.17 -6.08 -5.11
C GLY A 224 -14.87 -5.37 -4.75
N GLN A 225 -14.46 -5.36 -3.48
CA GLN A 225 -13.19 -4.76 -3.06
C GLN A 225 -12.00 -5.69 -3.35
N PRO A 226 -10.78 -5.16 -3.58
CA PRO A 226 -9.61 -5.94 -3.97
C PRO A 226 -8.96 -6.68 -2.79
N HIS A 227 -9.71 -7.54 -2.10
CA HIS A 227 -9.21 -8.35 -1.00
C HIS A 227 -8.05 -9.24 -1.44
N ASP A 228 -7.02 -9.36 -0.61
CA ASP A 228 -5.89 -10.24 -0.94
C ASP A 228 -5.18 -10.81 0.29
N ARG A 229 -4.24 -11.72 0.03
CA ARG A 229 -3.34 -12.35 0.99
C ARG A 229 -1.89 -12.25 0.52
N LEU A 230 -1.04 -11.67 1.35
CA LEU A 230 0.37 -11.41 1.15
C LEU A 230 1.18 -12.68 1.41
N ALA A 231 1.85 -13.20 0.38
CA ALA A 231 2.48 -14.52 0.41
C ALA A 231 3.65 -14.64 1.40
N GLU A 232 4.44 -13.58 1.55
CA GLU A 232 5.63 -13.51 2.40
C GLU A 232 5.37 -12.56 3.57
N ALA A 233 4.27 -12.81 4.29
CA ALA A 233 3.89 -12.06 5.47
C ALA A 233 3.27 -12.99 6.51
N SER A 234 3.52 -12.69 7.79
CA SER A 234 2.96 -13.36 8.95
C SER A 234 2.12 -12.39 9.79
N HIS A 235 1.86 -12.72 11.05
CA HIS A 235 0.93 -11.99 11.92
C HIS A 235 1.22 -10.48 11.97
N PHE A 236 2.49 -10.08 12.05
CA PHE A 236 2.92 -8.68 11.94
C PHE A 236 3.21 -8.29 10.48
N LEU A 237 2.19 -8.43 9.62
CA LEU A 237 2.29 -8.18 8.18
C LEU A 237 2.80 -6.76 7.82
N GLN A 238 2.72 -5.80 8.74
CA GLN A 238 3.23 -4.45 8.53
C GLN A 238 4.76 -4.37 8.60
N ASP A 239 5.40 -5.23 9.39
CA ASP A 239 6.86 -5.37 9.42
C ASP A 239 7.35 -6.11 8.18
N ASP A 240 6.60 -7.12 7.73
CA ASP A 240 6.96 -7.90 6.55
C ASP A 240 6.77 -7.15 5.23
N GLN A 241 5.60 -6.55 5.08
CA GLN A 241 5.11 -6.02 3.81
C GLN A 241 4.39 -4.68 4.00
N GLY A 242 4.80 -3.87 4.97
CA GLY A 242 4.19 -2.56 5.25
C GLY A 242 4.13 -1.63 4.05
N THR A 243 5.20 -1.58 3.24
CA THR A 243 5.21 -0.80 1.99
C THR A 243 4.15 -1.31 1.01
N GLU A 244 4.03 -2.62 0.83
CA GLU A 244 3.04 -3.22 -0.07
C GLU A 244 1.61 -2.96 0.40
N ILE A 245 1.35 -3.09 1.71
CA ILE A 245 0.05 -2.76 2.31
C ILE A 245 -0.28 -1.29 2.06
N ALA A 246 0.66 -0.38 2.31
CA ALA A 246 0.45 1.05 2.10
C ALA A 246 0.17 1.37 0.63
N THR A 247 0.93 0.80 -0.31
CA THR A 247 0.72 0.96 -1.76
C THR A 247 -0.69 0.53 -2.15
N ARG A 248 -1.11 -0.68 -1.74
CA ARG A 248 -2.45 -1.19 -2.05
C ARG A 248 -3.57 -0.35 -1.45
N LEU A 249 -3.38 0.17 -0.24
CA LEU A 249 -4.36 1.06 0.38
C LEU A 249 -4.47 2.38 -0.38
N VAL A 250 -3.34 2.99 -0.78
CA VAL A 250 -3.33 4.22 -1.57
C VAL A 250 -4.00 4.00 -2.94
N ASP A 251 -3.63 2.93 -3.63
CA ASP A 251 -4.26 2.53 -4.89
C ASP A 251 -5.77 2.35 -4.72
N TRP A 252 -6.17 1.64 -3.67
CA TRP A 252 -7.57 1.43 -3.36
C TRP A 252 -8.30 2.74 -3.10
N TYR A 253 -7.77 3.65 -2.29
CA TYR A 253 -8.38 4.96 -2.05
C TYR A 253 -8.55 5.77 -3.35
N ALA A 254 -7.55 5.74 -4.24
CA ALA A 254 -7.65 6.39 -5.55
C ALA A 254 -8.82 5.86 -6.39
N THR A 255 -9.17 4.57 -6.26
CA THR A 255 -10.36 4.01 -6.94
C THR A 255 -11.69 4.47 -6.36
N LEU A 256 -11.72 4.90 -5.09
CA LEU A 256 -12.96 5.22 -4.36
C LEU A 256 -13.41 6.67 -4.52
N ASP A 257 -12.48 7.61 -4.67
CA ASP A 257 -12.80 9.04 -4.71
C ASP A 257 -13.51 9.48 -6.00
N GLY A 258 -13.66 8.61 -7.00
CA GLY A 258 -14.31 8.92 -8.28
C GLY A 258 -13.58 9.98 -9.11
N SER A 259 -12.59 10.66 -8.54
CA SER A 259 -11.38 11.10 -9.22
C SER A 259 -10.60 9.85 -9.58
N GLY A 260 -10.83 9.33 -10.78
CA GLY A 260 -9.79 8.55 -11.44
C GLY A 260 -8.59 9.48 -11.61
N ASP A 261 -7.72 9.50 -10.60
CA ASP A 261 -6.40 10.08 -10.68
C ASP A 261 -5.41 8.93 -10.52
N GLU A 262 -4.75 8.69 -11.64
CA GLU A 262 -3.86 7.57 -11.92
C GLU A 262 -2.58 7.64 -11.07
N THR A 263 -2.63 7.38 -9.76
CA THR A 263 -1.39 7.40 -8.94
C THR A 263 -1.32 6.36 -7.82
N ALA A 264 -0.73 5.18 -8.10
CA ALA A 264 0.40 4.68 -7.30
C ALA A 264 1.26 3.65 -8.07
N ALA A 265 2.57 3.79 -7.92
CA ALA A 265 3.61 2.99 -8.57
C ALA A 265 3.88 1.78 -7.68
N GLY A 266 3.95 0.58 -8.26
CA GLY A 266 4.33 -0.58 -7.48
C GLY A 266 4.37 -1.90 -8.22
N ASP A 267 3.51 -2.10 -9.22
CA ASP A 267 3.56 -3.27 -10.09
C ASP A 267 3.42 -2.81 -11.55
N GLU A 268 4.13 -3.44 -12.48
CA GLU A 268 4.33 -3.03 -13.89
C GLU A 268 3.12 -2.31 -14.51
N ARG A 269 3.05 -0.96 -14.34
CA ARG A 269 1.95 -0.11 -14.85
C ARG A 269 2.09 0.06 -16.34
N VAL A 270 1.73 -0.95 -17.09
CA VAL A 270 1.56 -0.85 -18.54
C VAL A 270 0.33 0.02 -18.84
N GLY A 271 0.54 1.30 -19.09
CA GLY A 271 -0.48 2.17 -19.68
C GLY A 271 -0.68 1.85 -21.17
N TYR A 272 -1.93 1.74 -21.63
CA TYR A 272 -2.25 1.50 -23.04
C TYR A 272 -2.57 2.81 -23.75
N GLU A 273 -1.92 3.05 -24.89
CA GLU A 273 -2.05 4.29 -25.64
C GLU A 273 -2.41 4.02 -27.11
N LEU A 274 -3.35 4.79 -27.63
CA LEU A 274 -3.69 4.87 -29.03
C LEU A 274 -3.24 6.21 -29.63
N LEU A 275 -2.74 6.17 -30.86
CA LEU A 275 -2.41 7.36 -31.63
C LEU A 275 -3.40 7.51 -32.79
N GLU A 276 -4.08 8.65 -32.86
CA GLU A 276 -4.94 9.03 -33.99
C GLU A 276 -4.19 9.99 -34.91
N ARG A 277 -4.10 9.68 -36.19
CA ARG A 277 -3.58 10.58 -37.21
C ARG A 277 -4.66 11.50 -37.73
N MET A 278 -4.39 12.80 -37.58
CA MET A 278 -5.25 13.89 -38.04
C MET A 278 -4.95 14.27 -39.49
N ASP A 279 -5.92 14.88 -40.18
CA ASP A 279 -5.79 15.34 -41.57
C ASP A 279 -4.70 16.40 -41.78
N ASP A 280 -4.38 17.17 -40.74
CA ASP A 280 -3.31 18.19 -40.76
C ASP A 280 -1.90 17.62 -40.54
N GLY A 281 -1.80 16.30 -40.34
CA GLY A 281 -0.54 15.58 -40.14
C GLY A 281 -0.12 15.44 -38.68
N THR A 282 -0.84 16.05 -37.73
CA THR A 282 -0.60 15.85 -36.29
C THR A 282 -1.05 14.46 -35.83
N LEU A 283 -0.53 14.00 -34.69
CA LEU A 283 -0.98 12.77 -34.03
C LEU A 283 -1.55 13.11 -32.66
N ARG A 284 -2.78 12.69 -32.37
CA ARG A 284 -3.35 12.78 -31.02
C ARG A 284 -3.09 11.49 -30.27
N ALA A 285 -2.60 11.59 -29.05
CA ALA A 285 -2.39 10.49 -28.14
C ALA A 285 -3.57 10.37 -27.18
N TRP A 286 -4.08 9.16 -27.07
CA TRP A 286 -5.23 8.78 -26.26
C TRP A 286 -4.80 7.70 -25.28
N ILE A 287 -4.88 7.98 -23.98
CA ILE A 287 -4.57 7.01 -22.93
C ILE A 287 -5.89 6.43 -22.41
N SER A 288 -5.91 5.13 -22.13
CA SER A 288 -7.07 4.46 -21.55
C SER A 288 -7.41 5.09 -20.21
N ALA A 289 -8.63 5.63 -20.07
CA ALA A 289 -9.07 6.27 -18.83
C ALA A 289 -9.58 5.26 -17.78
N ASP A 290 -9.92 4.05 -18.24
CA ASP A 290 -10.37 2.94 -17.40
C ASP A 290 -9.34 1.80 -17.46
N PRO A 291 -9.23 0.96 -16.41
CA PRO A 291 -8.37 -0.23 -16.42
C PRO A 291 -8.66 -1.14 -17.62
N MET A 292 -7.61 -1.60 -18.29
CA MET A 292 -7.67 -2.44 -19.47
C MET A 292 -6.61 -3.53 -19.39
N THR A 293 -6.93 -4.75 -19.82
CA THR A 293 -5.95 -5.85 -19.92
C THR A 293 -5.22 -5.81 -21.26
N LEU A 294 -4.04 -6.47 -21.34
CA LEU A 294 -3.30 -6.58 -22.61
C LEU A 294 -4.13 -7.27 -23.69
N GLU A 295 -4.87 -8.32 -23.31
CA GLU A 295 -5.74 -9.07 -24.23
C GLU A 295 -6.86 -8.16 -24.79
N GLU A 296 -7.49 -7.35 -23.93
CA GLU A 296 -8.49 -6.37 -24.37
C GLU A 296 -7.89 -5.33 -25.31
N PHE A 297 -6.74 -4.75 -24.96
CA PHE A 297 -6.05 -3.77 -25.80
C PHE A 297 -5.66 -4.37 -27.15
N GLU A 298 -5.10 -5.57 -27.19
CA GLU A 298 -4.72 -6.29 -28.41
C GLU A 298 -5.94 -6.62 -29.28
N ALA A 299 -7.10 -6.91 -28.67
CA ALA A 299 -8.34 -7.22 -29.37
C ALA A 299 -9.02 -6.00 -30.03
N ILE A 300 -8.66 -4.76 -29.69
CA ILE A 300 -9.23 -3.56 -30.31
C ILE A 300 -8.94 -3.53 -31.82
N GLU A 301 -10.00 -3.55 -32.64
CA GLU A 301 -9.90 -3.31 -34.08
C GLU A 301 -9.89 -1.81 -34.38
N ILE A 302 -8.75 -1.31 -34.86
CA ILE A 302 -8.55 0.13 -35.14
C ILE A 302 -8.59 0.44 -36.66
N PRO A 303 -9.12 1.61 -37.07
CA PRO A 303 -9.06 2.08 -38.45
C PRO A 303 -7.64 2.39 -38.94
N ASP A 304 -7.44 2.51 -40.26
CA ASP A 304 -6.14 2.75 -40.89
C ASP A 304 -5.41 4.02 -40.42
N ASN A 305 -6.15 5.03 -39.93
CA ASN A 305 -5.57 6.27 -39.42
C ASN A 305 -5.24 6.23 -37.92
N TRP A 306 -5.44 5.10 -37.26
CA TRP A 306 -5.12 4.87 -35.85
C TRP A 306 -3.95 3.89 -35.70
N PHE A 307 -3.21 4.00 -34.59
CA PHE A 307 -2.08 3.13 -34.26
C PHE A 307 -2.13 2.75 -32.79
N LYS A 308 -1.77 1.51 -32.45
CA LYS A 308 -1.49 1.12 -31.06
C LYS A 308 -0.06 1.51 -30.73
N ASN A 309 0.13 2.26 -29.65
CA ASN A 309 1.48 2.46 -29.12
C ASN A 309 1.83 1.33 -28.13
N GLN A 310 3.13 1.11 -27.96
CA GLN A 310 3.64 0.04 -27.09
C GLN A 310 3.39 0.36 -25.61
N PRO A 311 3.17 -0.66 -24.78
CA PRO A 311 3.02 -0.53 -23.34
C PRO A 311 4.23 0.16 -22.69
N ARG A 312 3.97 1.10 -21.78
CA ARG A 312 5.01 1.94 -21.17
C ARG A 312 5.10 1.71 -19.68
N GLU A 313 6.32 1.57 -19.17
CA GLU A 313 6.64 1.68 -17.73
C GLU A 313 6.87 3.16 -17.38
N SER A 314 6.22 3.66 -16.35
CA SER A 314 6.48 5.02 -15.83
C SER A 314 7.86 5.10 -15.15
N SER A 315 8.52 6.26 -15.23
CA SER A 315 9.78 6.58 -14.53
C SER A 315 9.65 7.78 -13.58
N VAL A 316 8.42 8.24 -13.33
CA VAL A 316 8.10 9.33 -12.38
C VAL A 316 7.29 8.76 -11.22
N ASP A 317 7.43 9.35 -10.03
CA ASP A 317 6.65 8.93 -8.84
C ASP A 317 5.19 9.37 -8.95
N GLY A 318 4.94 10.50 -9.61
CA GLY A 318 3.60 11.00 -9.93
C GLY A 318 3.61 11.94 -11.13
N GLY A 319 2.42 12.21 -11.67
CA GLY A 319 2.20 13.17 -12.73
C GLY A 319 0.70 13.42 -12.93
N GLU A 320 0.37 14.64 -13.36
CA GLU A 320 -1.02 15.06 -13.58
C GLU A 320 -1.13 15.74 -14.95
N PHE A 321 -2.14 15.36 -15.73
CA PHE A 321 -2.52 16.09 -16.93
C PHE A 321 -3.55 17.17 -16.58
N ALA A 322 -3.11 18.42 -16.45
CA ALA A 322 -4.01 19.51 -16.07
C ALA A 322 -5.06 19.85 -17.16
N ALA A 323 -4.74 19.61 -18.44
CA ALA A 323 -5.67 19.79 -19.54
C ALA A 323 -5.22 19.03 -20.81
N SER A 324 -6.17 18.74 -21.69
CA SER A 324 -5.84 18.26 -23.04
C SER A 324 -5.31 19.40 -23.92
N PRO A 325 -4.43 19.12 -24.90
CA PRO A 325 -3.90 20.13 -25.81
C PRO A 325 -4.99 20.96 -26.50
N GLY A 326 -5.01 22.27 -26.22
CA GLY A 326 -5.97 23.21 -26.78
C GLY A 326 -7.33 23.28 -26.08
N ALA A 327 -7.48 22.62 -24.92
CA ALA A 327 -8.67 22.66 -24.07
C ALA A 327 -8.37 23.30 -22.70
N ASP A 328 -9.43 23.71 -21.99
CA ASP A 328 -9.33 24.22 -20.61
C ASP A 328 -9.27 23.09 -19.56
N ASP A 329 -9.79 21.91 -19.90
CA ASP A 329 -9.87 20.71 -19.05
C ASP A 329 -9.41 19.46 -19.82
N VAL A 330 -9.24 18.33 -19.13
CA VAL A 330 -8.97 17.03 -19.77
C VAL A 330 -10.20 16.56 -20.56
N VAL A 331 -9.98 16.24 -21.83
CA VAL A 331 -11.02 15.79 -22.77
C VAL A 331 -11.07 14.27 -22.76
N TYR A 332 -12.24 13.73 -22.43
CA TYR A 332 -12.55 12.30 -22.48
C TYR A 332 -13.47 11.99 -23.65
N GLU A 333 -13.17 10.91 -24.38
CA GLU A 333 -13.99 10.41 -25.47
C GLU A 333 -14.11 8.89 -25.42
N GLU A 334 -15.21 8.35 -25.96
CA GLU A 334 -15.39 6.91 -26.09
C GLU A 334 -14.93 6.44 -27.47
N TYR A 335 -13.93 5.59 -27.50
CA TYR A 335 -13.42 4.96 -28.71
C TYR A 335 -13.35 3.45 -28.53
N PHE A 336 -13.83 2.73 -29.55
CA PHE A 336 -13.75 1.27 -29.62
C PHE A 336 -14.35 0.51 -28.42
N GLY A 337 -15.33 1.13 -27.73
CA GLY A 337 -16.00 0.53 -26.57
C GLY A 337 -15.32 0.82 -25.23
N PHE A 338 -14.28 1.66 -25.21
CA PHE A 338 -13.56 2.06 -24.01
C PHE A 338 -13.51 3.58 -23.90
N ARG A 339 -13.34 4.08 -22.67
CA ARG A 339 -13.12 5.50 -22.41
C ARG A 339 -11.63 5.82 -22.51
N TRP A 340 -11.33 6.90 -23.21
CA TRP A 340 -9.97 7.40 -23.41
C TRP A 340 -9.91 8.87 -23.07
N PHE A 341 -8.75 9.36 -22.66
CA PHE A 341 -8.50 10.78 -22.52
C PHE A 341 -7.39 11.26 -23.45
N HIS A 342 -7.53 12.48 -23.99
CA HIS A 342 -6.58 13.09 -24.91
C HIS A 342 -5.39 13.66 -24.13
N SER A 343 -4.31 12.88 -24.03
CA SER A 343 -3.15 13.21 -23.19
C SER A 343 -2.17 14.17 -23.87
N ALA A 344 -2.00 14.04 -25.18
CA ALA A 344 -0.99 14.79 -25.92
C ALA A 344 -1.30 14.93 -27.42
N THR A 345 -0.66 15.92 -28.06
CA THR A 345 -0.66 16.08 -29.52
C THR A 345 0.78 16.20 -30.00
N VAL A 346 1.22 15.25 -30.83
CA VAL A 346 2.49 15.34 -31.55
C VAL A 346 2.32 16.31 -32.70
N VAL A 347 2.95 17.48 -32.59
CA VAL A 347 2.85 18.57 -33.58
C VAL A 347 3.99 18.53 -34.60
N GLU A 348 5.14 17.97 -34.24
CA GLU A 348 6.28 17.82 -35.13
C GLU A 348 7.06 16.54 -34.81
N VAL A 349 7.50 15.81 -35.83
CA VAL A 349 8.33 14.60 -35.71
C VAL A 349 9.63 14.79 -36.48
N GLY A 350 10.69 14.11 -36.04
CA GLY A 350 12.00 14.20 -36.69
C GLY A 350 12.73 15.50 -36.38
N VAL A 351 12.47 16.07 -35.21
CA VAL A 351 13.19 17.24 -34.69
C VAL A 351 14.65 16.82 -34.49
N PRO A 352 15.64 17.51 -35.11
CA PRO A 352 17.05 17.22 -34.89
C PRO A 352 17.43 17.44 -33.42
N VAL A 353 18.01 16.43 -32.78
CA VAL A 353 18.46 16.48 -31.37
C VAL A 353 19.98 16.46 -31.28
N ASP A 354 20.62 15.63 -32.09
CA ASP A 354 22.07 15.49 -32.14
C ASP A 354 22.59 15.38 -33.59
N ASP A 355 23.88 15.65 -33.78
CA ASP A 355 24.54 15.62 -35.09
C ASP A 355 24.86 14.19 -35.58
N GLU A 356 24.87 13.20 -34.68
CA GLU A 356 25.19 11.80 -34.99
C GLU A 356 23.95 10.98 -35.39
N GLY A 357 22.75 11.52 -35.15
CA GLY A 357 21.46 10.90 -35.44
C GLY A 357 21.14 9.71 -34.54
N LEU A 358 21.69 9.66 -33.33
CA LEU A 358 21.45 8.59 -32.36
C LEU A 358 20.19 8.83 -31.51
N LEU A 359 19.76 10.09 -31.38
CA LEU A 359 18.56 10.48 -30.67
C LEU A 359 17.48 10.91 -31.68
N SER A 360 16.23 10.60 -31.39
CA SER A 360 15.09 11.03 -32.21
C SER A 360 14.18 11.98 -31.43
N GLY A 361 13.89 13.14 -32.03
CA GLY A 361 13.09 14.19 -31.40
C GLY A 361 11.69 14.34 -31.98
N ALA A 362 10.74 14.69 -31.13
CA ALA A 362 9.40 15.16 -31.50
C ALA A 362 8.96 16.33 -30.61
N LEU A 363 8.26 17.32 -31.17
CA LEU A 363 7.58 18.34 -30.38
C LEU A 363 6.17 17.85 -30.07
N VAL A 364 5.85 17.84 -28.78
CA VAL A 364 4.59 17.33 -28.26
C VAL A 364 3.93 18.38 -27.38
N GLU A 365 2.72 18.80 -27.76
CA GLU A 365 1.87 19.60 -26.89
C GLU A 365 1.23 18.68 -25.85
N LYS A 366 1.44 18.99 -24.57
CA LYS A 366 0.75 18.37 -23.44
C LYS A 366 0.85 19.28 -22.22
N VAL A 367 -0.18 19.33 -21.40
CA VAL A 367 -0.17 20.10 -20.15
C VAL A 367 0.02 19.13 -19.01
N HIS A 368 1.28 18.78 -18.72
CA HIS A 368 1.63 17.68 -17.83
C HIS A 368 2.60 18.15 -16.74
N GLU A 369 2.15 18.06 -15.49
CA GLU A 369 3.01 18.16 -14.31
C GLU A 369 3.65 16.80 -14.04
N ILE A 370 4.91 16.80 -13.62
CA ILE A 370 5.59 15.60 -13.13
C ILE A 370 6.11 15.87 -11.73
N SER A 371 6.11 14.83 -10.90
CA SER A 371 6.58 14.91 -9.52
C SER A 371 7.44 13.70 -9.13
N TYR A 372 8.43 13.98 -8.30
CA TYR A 372 9.28 13.01 -7.61
C TYR A 372 9.19 13.28 -6.11
N ALA A 373 9.00 12.22 -5.34
CA ALA A 373 8.88 12.27 -3.90
C ALA A 373 10.23 12.64 -3.24
N PRO A 374 10.21 13.19 -2.01
CA PRO A 374 11.41 13.40 -1.22
C PRO A 374 12.23 12.12 -1.05
N GLY A 375 13.49 12.16 -1.48
CA GLY A 375 14.41 11.02 -1.41
C GLY A 375 14.48 10.17 -2.67
N SER A 376 13.66 10.45 -3.69
CA SER A 376 13.71 9.78 -4.98
C SER A 376 14.92 10.20 -5.84
N THR A 377 15.15 9.46 -6.92
CA THR A 377 16.21 9.73 -7.90
C THR A 377 15.61 10.00 -9.27
N VAL A 378 15.94 11.17 -9.84
CA VAL A 378 15.55 11.57 -11.18
C VAL A 378 16.58 11.06 -12.18
N ILE A 379 16.13 10.29 -13.17
CA ILE A 379 16.99 9.87 -14.29
C ILE A 379 16.85 10.89 -15.42
N ALA A 380 17.93 11.56 -15.77
CA ALA A 380 17.91 12.64 -16.74
C ALA A 380 18.94 12.45 -17.86
N LEU A 381 18.52 12.71 -19.09
CA LEU A 381 19.41 12.85 -20.24
C LEU A 381 19.89 14.31 -20.28
N VAL A 382 21.20 14.50 -20.27
CA VAL A 382 21.86 15.81 -20.21
C VAL A 382 22.61 16.07 -21.51
N SER A 383 22.34 17.21 -22.13
CA SER A 383 23.00 17.64 -23.37
C SER A 383 24.41 18.20 -23.11
N PRO A 384 25.28 18.30 -24.13
CA PRO A 384 26.60 18.93 -24.01
C PRO A 384 26.55 20.39 -23.52
N GLU A 385 25.43 21.08 -23.78
CA GLU A 385 25.14 22.45 -23.34
C GLU A 385 24.60 22.54 -21.91
N GLY A 386 24.33 21.40 -21.27
CA GLY A 386 23.81 21.31 -19.90
C GLY A 386 22.29 21.42 -19.81
N GLU A 387 21.56 21.17 -20.89
CA GLU A 387 20.10 21.06 -20.85
C GLU A 387 19.67 19.70 -20.34
N THR A 388 18.70 19.66 -19.44
CA THR A 388 18.27 18.44 -18.73
C THR A 388 16.90 18.00 -19.20
N TYR A 389 16.79 16.74 -19.62
CA TYR A 389 15.57 16.11 -20.10
C TYR A 389 15.25 14.91 -19.21
N VAL A 390 14.10 14.93 -18.54
CA VAL A 390 13.76 13.91 -17.53
C VAL A 390 13.16 12.67 -18.18
N ARG A 391 13.55 11.49 -17.72
CA ARG A 391 12.96 10.24 -18.18
C ARG A 391 11.54 10.10 -17.65
N ILE A 392 10.55 10.18 -18.55
CA ILE A 392 9.13 10.06 -18.19
C ILE A 392 8.68 8.60 -18.19
N GLY A 393 9.24 7.78 -19.10
CA GLY A 393 8.90 6.37 -19.15
C GLY A 393 9.77 5.57 -20.12
N ARG A 394 9.65 4.26 -20.04
CA ARG A 394 10.42 3.27 -20.81
C ARG A 394 9.47 2.32 -21.53
N ASP A 395 9.96 1.67 -22.58
CA ASP A 395 9.19 0.59 -23.21
C ASP A 395 9.27 -0.68 -22.37
N ALA A 396 8.12 -1.30 -22.07
CA ALA A 396 8.08 -2.53 -21.28
C ALA A 396 8.68 -3.74 -22.03
N GLY A 397 8.69 -3.70 -23.36
CA GLY A 397 9.27 -4.75 -24.22
C GLY A 397 10.72 -4.48 -24.64
N ARG A 398 11.43 -3.54 -24.00
CA ARG A 398 12.79 -3.15 -24.38
C ARG A 398 13.76 -4.33 -24.36
N ALA A 399 14.67 -4.36 -25.34
CA ALA A 399 15.67 -5.42 -25.46
C ALA A 399 16.92 -5.20 -24.59
N THR A 400 17.12 -3.98 -24.09
CA THR A 400 18.29 -3.56 -23.31
C THR A 400 17.92 -2.40 -22.39
N ASP A 401 18.57 -2.31 -21.23
CA ASP A 401 18.44 -1.16 -20.34
C ASP A 401 19.41 -0.02 -20.71
N GLU A 402 20.51 -0.33 -21.40
CA GLU A 402 21.53 0.66 -21.78
C GLU A 402 21.20 1.34 -23.12
N ALA A 403 21.26 2.67 -23.15
CA ALA A 403 21.09 3.49 -24.35
C ALA A 403 22.43 3.82 -25.01
N THR A 404 22.46 3.88 -26.34
CA THR A 404 23.58 4.44 -27.10
C THR A 404 23.44 5.96 -27.17
N LEU A 405 24.39 6.71 -26.60
CA LEU A 405 24.34 8.18 -26.56
C LEU A 405 25.32 8.83 -27.55
N PRO A 406 24.97 9.99 -28.14
CA PRO A 406 25.90 10.80 -28.92
C PRO A 406 27.03 11.38 -28.07
N THR A 407 28.10 11.82 -28.73
CA THR A 407 29.27 12.41 -28.07
C THR A 407 28.87 13.62 -27.23
N GLY A 408 29.21 13.59 -25.94
CA GLY A 408 28.98 14.68 -25.00
C GLY A 408 27.64 14.66 -24.29
N TRP A 409 26.73 13.75 -24.67
CA TRP A 409 25.51 13.48 -23.93
C TRP A 409 25.77 12.48 -22.79
N ALA A 410 25.01 12.61 -21.70
CA ALA A 410 25.11 11.72 -20.54
C ALA A 410 23.72 11.40 -19.98
N ILE A 411 23.59 10.26 -19.32
CA ILE A 411 22.46 9.97 -18.43
C ILE A 411 22.97 10.14 -17.00
N ASP A 412 22.36 11.06 -16.28
CA ASP A 412 22.67 11.36 -14.88
C ASP A 412 21.53 10.86 -13.97
N GLU A 413 21.93 10.38 -12.81
CA GLU A 413 21.03 10.05 -11.69
C GLU A 413 21.12 11.21 -10.68
N ILE A 414 20.01 11.91 -10.47
CA ILE A 414 19.96 13.14 -9.67
C ILE A 414 19.05 12.90 -8.45
N ASP A 415 19.63 12.80 -7.26
CA ASP A 415 18.86 12.64 -6.03
C ASP A 415 18.09 13.92 -5.68
N VAL A 416 16.81 13.77 -5.35
CA VAL A 416 15.91 14.87 -4.97
C VAL A 416 15.44 14.70 -3.53
N PRO A 417 16.29 15.01 -2.52
CA PRO A 417 15.99 14.75 -1.11
C PRO A 417 14.75 15.49 -0.58
N ASP A 418 14.44 16.65 -1.16
CA ASP A 418 13.26 17.46 -0.82
C ASP A 418 12.08 17.23 -1.79
N GLY A 419 12.24 16.32 -2.75
CA GLY A 419 11.32 16.10 -3.86
C GLY A 419 11.54 17.08 -5.00
N TYR A 420 10.92 16.80 -6.15
CA TYR A 420 11.00 17.66 -7.33
C TYR A 420 9.70 17.63 -8.11
N THR A 421 9.09 18.79 -8.33
CA THR A 421 7.87 18.93 -9.12
C THR A 421 8.08 20.00 -10.18
N THR A 422 7.67 19.71 -11.41
CA THR A 422 7.79 20.67 -12.51
C THR A 422 6.72 20.45 -13.57
N MET A 423 6.28 21.57 -14.18
CA MET A 423 5.51 21.52 -15.41
C MET A 423 6.44 21.31 -16.60
N LEU A 424 6.14 20.34 -17.44
CA LEU A 424 6.86 20.18 -18.70
C LEU A 424 6.58 21.39 -19.62
N PRO A 425 7.58 21.83 -20.42
CA PRO A 425 7.37 22.91 -21.38
C PRO A 425 6.28 22.54 -22.38
N VAL A 426 5.55 23.53 -22.90
CA VAL A 426 4.49 23.31 -23.90
C VAL A 426 4.78 24.15 -25.15
N PRO A 427 5.07 23.52 -26.31
CA PRO A 427 5.32 22.09 -26.50
C PRO A 427 6.61 21.62 -25.80
N THR A 428 6.65 20.36 -25.38
CA THR A 428 7.87 19.72 -24.85
C THR A 428 8.62 19.03 -25.98
N LEU A 429 9.95 19.06 -25.92
CA LEU A 429 10.75 18.16 -26.75
C LEU A 429 10.72 16.77 -26.09
N VAL A 430 10.30 15.77 -26.85
CA VAL A 430 10.37 14.36 -26.48
C VAL A 430 11.52 13.74 -27.25
N ILE A 431 12.53 13.27 -26.52
CA ILE A 431 13.72 12.60 -27.05
C ILE A 431 13.57 11.10 -26.80
N ARG A 432 13.74 10.29 -27.85
CA ARG A 432 13.76 8.84 -27.79
C ARG A 432 15.16 8.31 -28.12
N THR A 433 15.65 7.43 -27.25
CA THR A 433 16.87 6.64 -27.40
C THR A 433 16.58 5.28 -28.05
N ASP A 434 17.63 4.57 -28.43
CA ASP A 434 17.56 3.25 -29.08
C ASP A 434 17.03 2.13 -28.16
N ASN A 435 17.21 2.27 -26.84
CA ASN A 435 16.58 1.43 -25.82
C ASN A 435 15.09 1.79 -25.56
N GLN A 436 14.53 2.70 -26.36
CA GLN A 436 13.12 3.14 -26.34
C GLN A 436 12.68 3.94 -25.10
N ASP A 437 13.61 4.47 -24.31
CA ASP A 437 13.30 5.42 -23.24
C ASP A 437 12.73 6.74 -23.80
N SER A 438 11.91 7.43 -23.00
CA SER A 438 11.36 8.75 -23.29
C SER A 438 11.93 9.78 -22.34
N TYR A 439 12.73 10.70 -22.86
CA TYR A 439 13.20 11.87 -22.11
C TYR A 439 12.44 13.11 -22.56
N GLN A 440 12.03 13.98 -21.63
CA GLN A 440 11.20 15.14 -21.94
C GLN A 440 11.69 16.40 -21.22
N GLY A 441 11.67 17.54 -21.93
CA GLY A 441 12.17 18.80 -21.42
C GLY A 441 12.50 19.80 -22.54
N PRO A 442 13.49 20.71 -22.32
CA PRO A 442 14.32 20.78 -21.12
C PRO A 442 13.53 21.26 -19.89
N VAL A 443 13.90 20.74 -18.72
CA VAL A 443 13.36 21.19 -17.42
C VAL A 443 14.39 22.00 -16.65
N SER A 444 13.96 22.69 -15.59
CA SER A 444 14.83 23.50 -14.74
C SER A 444 14.61 23.19 -13.26
N GLY A 445 15.58 23.52 -12.41
CA GLY A 445 15.46 23.32 -10.96
C GLY A 445 15.81 21.92 -10.46
N LEU A 446 16.48 21.11 -11.30
CA LEU A 446 17.17 19.88 -10.92
C LEU A 446 18.61 20.15 -10.48
#